data_AF-A0A2M8TBE0-F1
#
_entry.id   AF-A0A2M8TBE0-F1
#
_cell.length_a   1.000
_cell.length_b   1.000
_cell.length_c   1.000
_cell.angle_alpha   90.00
_cell.angle_beta   90.00
_cell.angle_gamma   90.00
#
_symmetry.space_group_name_H-M   'P 1'
#
loop_
_entity.id
_entity.type
_entity.pdbx_description
1 polymer ?
#
loop_
_entity_poly.entity_id
_entity_poly.type
_entity_poly.pdbx_seq_one_letter_code
_entity_poly.pdbx_strand_id
1 'polypeptide(L)'
;MAKNKKDVILENLISELAHDFDLNDKKLKRYVGRFNDLYSDGYRHEYSDITRVLFLIEKDEERDFLPEKIKNIEEQMGDTEAAKSVRKLWDHINLENIRLFELRKISKNAQDGLNSFGKQVNKINKEASKVQDDINKDIDGIHNDINKFNKKMESAQISYISILGIFSSITFGLFGGLNILSQIFSRVTNLKDHDAFLGIMVIGGFVVFAIFNLLNLLLYSIGRIVDKDLVSRKCDKFCTKEKCDCTWYKKMFVKYTHIVIPNISIIIFMAIFLIAYLLY
;
A
#
# COMPACT_ATOMS: atom_id res chain seq x y z
N MET A 1 11.41 47.94 -47.19
CA MET A 1 10.61 48.93 -47.95
C MET A 1 10.41 50.14 -47.06
N ALA A 2 10.73 51.34 -47.54
CA ALA A 2 10.41 52.56 -46.80
C ALA A 2 8.88 52.69 -46.73
N LYS A 3 8.35 52.83 -45.51
CA LYS A 3 6.91 52.96 -45.27
C LYS A 3 6.40 54.26 -45.88
N ASN A 4 5.20 54.25 -46.49
CA ASN A 4 4.66 55.46 -47.08
C ASN A 4 4.43 56.49 -45.97
N LYS A 5 4.77 57.76 -46.25
CA LYS A 5 4.63 58.86 -45.29
C LYS A 5 3.19 59.00 -44.80
N LYS A 6 2.20 58.71 -45.65
CA LYS A 6 0.78 58.74 -45.29
C LYS A 6 0.37 57.62 -44.34
N ASP A 7 0.93 56.43 -44.49
CA ASP A 7 0.70 55.32 -43.54
C ASP A 7 1.15 55.75 -42.15
N VAL A 8 2.39 56.28 -42.02
CA VAL A 8 2.93 56.75 -40.73
C VAL A 8 2.04 57.84 -40.11
N ILE A 9 1.53 58.78 -40.92
CA ILE A 9 0.62 59.82 -40.44
C ILE A 9 -0.69 59.21 -39.92
N LEU A 10 -1.24 58.23 -40.64
CA LEU A 10 -2.47 57.55 -40.23
C LEU A 10 -2.27 56.77 -38.94
N GLU A 11 -1.17 56.05 -38.80
CA GLU A 11 -0.86 55.30 -37.58
C GLU A 11 -0.76 56.21 -36.35
N ASN A 12 -0.04 57.34 -36.51
CA ASN A 12 0.06 58.34 -35.45
C ASN A 12 -1.31 58.95 -35.12
N LEU A 13 -2.12 59.26 -36.14
CA LEU A 13 -3.48 59.76 -35.95
C LEU A 13 -4.35 58.78 -35.15
N ILE A 14 -4.29 57.49 -35.47
CA ILE A 14 -5.05 56.45 -34.78
C ILE A 14 -4.58 56.32 -33.32
N SER A 15 -3.27 56.27 -33.10
CA SER A 15 -2.70 56.17 -31.74
C SER A 15 -3.03 57.40 -30.90
N GLU A 16 -2.82 58.61 -31.44
CA GLU A 16 -3.19 59.86 -30.77
C GLU A 16 -4.69 59.89 -30.41
N LEU A 17 -5.55 59.49 -31.34
CA LEU A 17 -6.99 59.46 -31.13
C LEU A 17 -7.43 58.41 -30.10
N ALA A 18 -6.77 57.26 -30.06
CA ALA A 18 -7.03 56.21 -29.07
C ALA A 18 -6.77 56.73 -27.65
N HIS A 19 -5.66 57.47 -27.45
CA HIS A 19 -5.28 58.03 -26.15
C HIS A 19 -6.00 59.34 -25.79
N ASP A 20 -6.72 60.00 -26.71
CA ASP A 20 -7.43 61.26 -26.44
C ASP A 20 -8.83 60.99 -25.86
N PHE A 21 -8.92 60.93 -24.53
CA PHE A 21 -10.18 60.68 -23.79
C PHE A 21 -11.06 61.92 -23.62
N ASP A 22 -10.52 63.12 -23.81
CA ASP A 22 -11.24 64.40 -23.62
C ASP A 22 -11.47 65.09 -24.98
N LEU A 23 -12.30 64.45 -25.80
CA LEU A 23 -12.48 64.83 -27.20
C LEU A 23 -13.58 65.89 -27.34
N ASN A 24 -13.22 67.14 -27.06
CA ASN A 24 -14.13 68.29 -27.25
C ASN A 24 -14.29 68.69 -28.73
N ASP A 25 -15.30 69.50 -29.03
CA ASP A 25 -15.63 69.95 -30.40
C ASP A 25 -14.44 70.57 -31.16
N LYS A 26 -13.56 71.29 -30.46
CA LYS A 26 -12.38 71.93 -31.08
C LYS A 26 -11.36 70.88 -31.52
N LYS A 27 -11.08 69.89 -30.67
CA LYS A 27 -10.19 68.77 -30.99
C LYS A 27 -10.80 67.90 -32.10
N LEU A 28 -12.09 67.64 -32.03
CA LEU A 28 -12.82 66.86 -33.04
C LEU A 28 -12.69 67.51 -34.43
N LYS A 29 -12.94 68.82 -34.54
CA LYS A 29 -12.73 69.58 -35.79
C LYS A 29 -11.28 69.51 -36.30
N ARG A 30 -10.29 69.50 -35.40
CA ARG A 30 -8.87 69.33 -35.76
C ARG A 30 -8.61 67.95 -36.35
N TYR A 31 -9.17 66.89 -35.77
CA TYR A 31 -9.04 65.54 -36.32
C TYR A 31 -9.75 65.43 -37.68
N VAL A 32 -10.97 65.96 -37.81
CA VAL A 32 -11.70 66.05 -39.08
C VAL A 32 -10.85 66.70 -40.19
N GLY A 33 -10.20 67.82 -39.90
CA GLY A 33 -9.27 68.47 -40.83
C GLY A 33 -8.11 67.55 -41.24
N ARG A 34 -7.43 66.93 -40.27
CA ARG A 34 -6.29 66.03 -40.54
C ARG A 34 -6.67 64.80 -41.35
N PHE A 35 -7.84 64.21 -41.10
CA PHE A 35 -8.36 63.09 -41.87
C PHE A 35 -8.77 63.49 -43.29
N ASN A 36 -9.39 64.66 -43.46
CA ASN A 36 -9.65 65.23 -44.78
C ASN A 36 -8.36 65.44 -45.59
N ASP A 37 -7.35 66.07 -44.99
CA ASP A 37 -6.06 66.32 -45.65
C ASP A 37 -5.38 65.01 -46.06
N LEU A 38 -5.40 64.01 -45.18
CA LEU A 38 -4.80 62.71 -45.43
C LEU A 38 -5.42 62.00 -46.64
N TYR A 39 -6.75 62.00 -46.73
CA TYR A 39 -7.51 61.27 -47.75
C TYR A 39 -7.87 62.11 -49.00
N SER A 40 -7.46 63.38 -49.05
CA SER A 40 -7.83 64.34 -50.10
C SER A 40 -7.44 63.94 -51.54
N ASP A 41 -6.42 63.11 -51.71
CA ASP A 41 -5.88 62.67 -53.01
C ASP A 41 -6.19 61.20 -53.35
N GLY A 42 -7.16 60.59 -52.67
CA GLY A 42 -7.54 59.19 -52.89
C GLY A 42 -6.57 58.17 -52.27
N TYR A 43 -5.77 58.58 -51.29
CA TYR A 43 -4.95 57.67 -50.48
C TYR A 43 -5.77 56.48 -49.95
N ARG A 44 -5.27 55.26 -50.18
CA ARG A 44 -5.83 54.02 -49.67
C ARG A 44 -4.92 53.48 -48.56
N HIS A 45 -5.45 53.36 -47.35
CA HIS A 45 -4.74 52.71 -46.26
C HIS A 45 -4.73 51.18 -46.42
N GLU A 46 -3.67 50.55 -45.92
CA GLU A 46 -3.59 49.09 -45.88
C GLU A 46 -4.13 48.55 -44.57
N TYR A 47 -5.00 47.54 -44.67
CA TYR A 47 -5.68 46.93 -43.52
C TYR A 47 -4.70 46.29 -42.54
N SER A 48 -3.60 45.74 -43.08
CA SER A 48 -2.53 45.15 -42.27
C SER A 48 -1.81 46.16 -41.38
N ASP A 49 -1.70 47.43 -41.79
CA ASP A 49 -1.10 48.48 -40.97
C ASP A 49 -2.06 48.93 -39.87
N ILE A 50 -3.35 49.05 -40.18
CA ILE A 50 -4.37 49.36 -39.16
C ILE A 50 -4.40 48.29 -38.08
N THR A 51 -4.45 47.01 -38.49
CA THR A 51 -4.38 45.88 -37.56
C THR A 51 -3.13 46.00 -36.68
N ARG A 52 -1.94 46.23 -37.27
CA ARG A 52 -0.70 46.37 -36.51
C ARG A 52 -0.78 47.47 -35.44
N VAL A 53 -1.34 48.63 -35.77
CA VAL A 53 -1.52 49.71 -34.79
C VAL A 53 -2.46 49.29 -33.66
N LEU A 54 -3.59 48.66 -33.97
CA LEU A 54 -4.54 48.21 -32.95
C LEU A 54 -3.95 47.17 -31.99
N PHE A 55 -3.03 46.32 -32.47
CA PHE A 55 -2.30 45.38 -31.63
C PHE A 55 -1.29 46.06 -30.68
N LEU A 56 -0.83 47.27 -31.00
CA LEU A 56 0.10 48.05 -30.16
C LEU A 56 -0.63 48.88 -29.09
N ILE A 57 -1.94 49.07 -29.21
CA ILE A 57 -2.74 49.74 -28.19
C ILE A 57 -2.94 48.75 -27.03
N GLU A 58 -2.20 48.96 -25.94
CA GLU A 58 -2.17 48.04 -24.81
C GLU A 58 -3.48 48.01 -24.03
N LYS A 59 -4.13 49.17 -23.85
CA LYS A 59 -5.34 49.27 -23.03
C LYS A 59 -6.60 49.05 -23.86
N ASP A 60 -7.43 48.16 -23.35
CA ASP A 60 -8.71 47.77 -23.96
C ASP A 60 -9.63 48.96 -24.10
N GLU A 61 -9.73 49.78 -23.05
CA GLU A 61 -10.55 50.99 -23.02
C GLU A 61 -10.19 51.95 -24.16
N GLU A 62 -8.89 52.21 -24.38
CA GLU A 62 -8.40 53.12 -25.42
C GLU A 62 -8.82 52.64 -26.83
N ARG A 63 -8.76 51.33 -27.04
CA ARG A 63 -9.11 50.71 -28.31
C ARG A 63 -10.62 50.58 -28.49
N ASP A 64 -11.37 50.26 -27.45
CA ASP A 64 -12.80 49.96 -27.52
C ASP A 64 -13.64 51.21 -27.83
N PHE A 65 -13.19 52.40 -27.41
CA PHE A 65 -13.83 53.68 -27.78
C PHE A 65 -13.40 54.23 -29.15
N LEU A 66 -12.32 53.70 -29.74
CA LEU A 66 -11.77 54.20 -31.00
C LEU A 66 -12.76 54.14 -32.19
N PRO A 67 -13.56 53.07 -32.38
CA PRO A 67 -14.58 53.04 -33.43
C PRO A 67 -15.59 54.19 -33.30
N GLU A 68 -16.05 54.49 -32.08
CA GLU A 68 -17.00 55.59 -31.85
C GLU A 68 -16.39 56.95 -32.23
N LYS A 69 -15.13 57.20 -31.81
CA LYS A 69 -14.41 58.43 -32.15
C LYS A 69 -14.25 58.61 -33.66
N ILE A 70 -13.88 57.54 -34.38
CA ILE A 70 -13.69 57.60 -35.84
C ILE A 70 -15.02 57.75 -36.56
N LYS A 71 -16.09 57.13 -36.06
CA LYS A 71 -17.44 57.33 -36.60
C LYS A 71 -17.90 58.78 -36.45
N ASN A 72 -17.67 59.40 -35.30
CA ASN A 72 -18.00 60.81 -35.07
C ASN A 72 -17.21 61.75 -36.01
N ILE A 73 -15.95 61.43 -36.31
CA ILE A 73 -15.15 62.16 -37.30
C ILE A 73 -15.75 62.00 -38.70
N GLU A 74 -16.11 60.78 -39.10
CA GLU A 74 -16.73 60.49 -40.39
C GLU A 74 -18.04 61.27 -40.57
N GLU A 75 -18.92 61.26 -39.58
CA GLU A 75 -20.20 61.97 -39.60
C GLU A 75 -20.02 63.50 -39.76
N GLN A 76 -18.98 64.09 -39.15
CA GLN A 76 -18.67 65.52 -39.32
C GLN A 76 -18.05 65.89 -40.67
N MET A 77 -17.55 64.91 -41.42
CA MET A 77 -16.97 65.13 -42.75
C MET A 77 -18.03 65.21 -43.87
N GLY A 78 -19.29 64.81 -43.59
CA GLY A 78 -20.38 64.79 -44.57
C GLY A 78 -20.13 63.78 -45.70
N ASP A 79 -20.81 63.95 -46.84
CA ASP A 79 -20.70 63.01 -47.98
C ASP A 79 -19.54 63.38 -48.92
N THR A 80 -18.30 63.21 -48.44
CA THR A 80 -17.07 63.44 -49.22
C THR A 80 -16.35 62.13 -49.54
N GLU A 81 -15.49 62.11 -50.56
CA GLU A 81 -14.70 60.92 -50.90
C GLU A 81 -13.70 60.56 -49.76
N ALA A 82 -13.21 61.57 -49.03
CA ALA A 82 -12.44 61.39 -47.81
C ALA A 82 -13.28 60.70 -46.71
N ALA A 83 -14.55 61.10 -46.52
CA ALA A 83 -15.44 60.48 -45.54
C ALA A 83 -15.68 58.99 -45.84
N LYS A 84 -15.84 58.61 -47.12
CA LYS A 84 -15.92 57.19 -47.51
C LYS A 84 -14.67 56.40 -47.13
N SER A 85 -13.49 57.01 -47.23
CA SER A 85 -12.22 56.39 -46.84
C SER A 85 -12.09 56.26 -45.31
N VAL A 86 -12.58 57.26 -44.55
CA VAL A 86 -12.68 57.18 -43.08
C VAL A 86 -13.72 56.13 -42.66
N ARG A 87 -14.83 55.97 -43.38
CA ARG A 87 -15.81 54.92 -43.12
C ARG A 87 -15.23 53.51 -43.29
N LYS A 88 -14.39 53.31 -44.31
CA LYS A 88 -13.64 52.05 -44.49
C LYS A 88 -12.66 51.80 -43.34
N LEU A 89 -11.99 52.85 -42.87
CA LEU A 89 -11.09 52.77 -41.71
C LEU A 89 -11.87 52.37 -40.44
N TRP A 90 -13.01 53.01 -40.21
CA TRP A 90 -13.91 52.69 -39.10
C TRP A 90 -14.35 51.22 -39.14
N ASP A 91 -14.81 50.75 -40.29
CA ASP A 91 -15.29 49.37 -40.46
C ASP A 91 -14.19 48.35 -40.15
N HIS A 92 -12.96 48.61 -40.63
CA HIS A 92 -11.82 47.76 -40.33
C HIS A 92 -11.42 47.79 -38.85
N ILE A 93 -11.40 48.96 -38.22
CA ILE A 93 -11.09 49.09 -36.79
C ILE A 93 -12.14 48.38 -35.93
N ASN A 94 -13.42 48.54 -36.28
CA ASN A 94 -14.51 47.89 -35.57
C ASN A 94 -14.43 46.36 -35.69
N LEU A 95 -14.17 45.85 -36.90
CA LEU A 95 -13.97 44.42 -37.13
C LEU A 95 -12.79 43.86 -36.32
N GLU A 96 -11.66 44.54 -36.34
CA GLU A 96 -10.45 44.10 -35.63
C GLU A 96 -10.62 44.18 -34.10
N ASN A 97 -11.39 45.14 -33.59
CA ASN A 97 -11.75 45.18 -32.17
C ASN A 97 -12.55 43.94 -31.74
N ILE A 98 -13.55 43.54 -32.52
CA ILE A 98 -14.33 42.32 -32.26
C ILE A 98 -13.41 41.09 -32.26
N ARG A 99 -12.50 41.00 -33.24
CA ARG A 99 -11.53 39.89 -33.32
C ARG A 99 -10.58 39.84 -32.14
N LEU A 100 -10.02 40.99 -31.74
CA LEU A 100 -9.11 41.10 -30.60
C LEU A 100 -9.79 40.72 -29.28
N PHE A 101 -11.05 41.13 -29.11
CA PHE A 101 -11.87 40.74 -27.96
C PHE A 101 -12.02 39.21 -27.86
N GLU A 102 -12.42 38.55 -28.94
CA GLU A 102 -12.58 37.08 -28.96
C GLU A 102 -11.23 36.35 -28.79
N LEU A 103 -10.15 36.83 -29.40
CA LEU A 103 -8.80 36.27 -29.22
C LEU A 103 -8.37 36.31 -27.75
N ARG A 104 -8.65 37.39 -27.03
CA ARG A 104 -8.35 37.49 -25.60
C ARG A 104 -9.19 36.56 -24.75
N LYS A 105 -10.47 36.42 -25.08
CA LYS A 105 -11.35 35.45 -24.41
C LYS A 105 -10.84 34.02 -24.59
N ILE A 106 -10.41 33.66 -25.81
CA ILE A 106 -9.77 32.37 -26.09
C ILE A 106 -8.48 32.21 -25.27
N SER A 107 -7.61 33.23 -25.27
CA SER A 107 -6.36 33.21 -24.50
C SER A 107 -6.58 33.05 -23.00
N LYS A 108 -7.58 33.76 -22.45
CA LYS A 108 -7.94 33.67 -21.03
C LYS A 108 -8.48 32.28 -20.69
N ASN A 109 -9.39 31.75 -21.50
CA ASN A 109 -9.93 30.40 -21.32
C ASN A 109 -8.83 29.34 -21.41
N ALA A 110 -7.87 29.50 -22.34
CA ALA A 110 -6.72 28.62 -22.45
C ALA A 110 -5.83 28.68 -21.19
N GLN A 111 -5.57 29.88 -20.67
CA GLN A 111 -4.78 30.06 -19.45
C GLN A 111 -5.48 29.47 -18.22
N ASP A 112 -6.80 29.68 -18.09
CA ASP A 112 -7.59 29.10 -17.01
C ASP A 112 -7.62 27.56 -17.11
N GLY A 113 -7.73 27.03 -18.32
CA GLY A 113 -7.58 25.61 -18.63
C GLY A 113 -6.24 25.05 -18.17
N LEU A 114 -5.12 25.69 -18.54
CA LEU A 114 -3.77 25.30 -18.14
C LEU A 114 -3.58 25.37 -16.61
N ASN A 115 -4.09 26.41 -15.96
CA ASN A 115 -4.05 26.55 -14.50
C ASN A 115 -4.83 25.42 -13.81
N SER A 116 -6.00 25.06 -14.34
CA SER A 116 -6.82 23.95 -13.82
C SER A 116 -6.11 22.61 -14.01
N PHE A 117 -5.47 22.40 -15.16
CA PHE A 117 -4.70 21.21 -15.46
C PHE A 117 -3.50 21.08 -14.52
N GLY A 118 -2.74 22.17 -14.31
CA GLY A 118 -1.62 22.20 -13.36
C GLY A 118 -2.05 21.86 -11.93
N LYS A 119 -3.23 22.33 -11.49
CA LYS A 119 -3.80 21.93 -10.18
C LYS A 119 -4.12 20.43 -10.11
N GLN A 120 -4.67 19.85 -11.18
CA GLN A 120 -4.96 18.42 -11.25
C GLN A 120 -3.69 17.57 -11.23
N VAL A 121 -2.66 17.94 -12.01
CA VAL A 121 -1.34 17.28 -11.99
C VAL A 121 -0.73 17.31 -10.59
N ASN A 122 -0.78 18.46 -9.91
CA ASN A 122 -0.27 18.58 -8.54
C ASN A 122 -1.05 17.70 -7.55
N LYS A 123 -2.36 17.54 -7.73
CA LYS A 123 -3.17 16.64 -6.91
C LYS A 123 -2.79 15.19 -7.14
N ILE A 124 -2.67 14.77 -8.40
CA ILE A 124 -2.23 13.42 -8.79
C ILE A 124 -0.85 13.11 -8.22
N ASN A 125 0.11 14.04 -8.32
CA ASN A 125 1.45 13.83 -7.77
C ASN A 125 1.44 13.63 -6.24
N LYS A 126 0.61 14.39 -5.52
CA LYS A 126 0.45 14.22 -4.06
C LYS A 126 -0.24 12.91 -3.69
N GLU A 127 -1.18 12.44 -4.50
CA GLU A 127 -1.83 11.14 -4.28
C GLU A 127 -0.86 9.99 -4.59
N ALA A 128 -0.11 10.08 -5.69
CA ALA A 128 0.92 9.11 -6.06
C ALA A 128 2.01 8.98 -4.99
N SER A 129 2.47 10.11 -4.41
CA SER A 129 3.46 10.06 -3.33
C SER A 129 2.93 9.35 -2.08
N LYS A 130 1.66 9.59 -1.71
CA LYS A 130 1.02 8.89 -0.58
C LYS A 130 0.91 7.39 -0.83
N VAL A 131 0.48 7.01 -2.04
CA VAL A 131 0.39 5.60 -2.43
C VAL A 131 1.77 4.94 -2.35
N GLN A 132 2.83 5.62 -2.79
CA GLN A 132 4.20 5.11 -2.67
C GLN A 132 4.62 4.90 -1.21
N ASP A 133 4.31 5.85 -0.33
CA ASP A 133 4.61 5.73 1.11
C ASP A 133 3.85 4.57 1.78
N ASP A 134 2.59 4.37 1.40
CA ASP A 134 1.77 3.28 1.94
C ASP A 134 2.26 1.92 1.42
N ILE A 135 2.62 1.81 0.13
CA ILE A 135 3.25 0.60 -0.43
C ILE A 135 4.55 0.26 0.32
N ASN A 136 5.39 1.26 0.62
CA ASN A 136 6.64 1.03 1.35
C ASN A 136 6.37 0.47 2.76
N LYS A 137 5.38 1.01 3.48
CA LYS A 137 4.98 0.49 4.79
C LYS A 137 4.44 -0.94 4.70
N ASP A 138 3.64 -1.24 3.68
CA ASP A 138 3.10 -2.58 3.46
C ASP A 138 4.23 -3.59 3.18
N ILE A 139 5.23 -3.20 2.37
CA ILE A 139 6.43 -4.03 2.11
C ILE A 139 7.20 -4.30 3.41
N ASP A 140 7.42 -3.30 4.25
CA ASP A 140 8.08 -3.47 5.54
C ASP A 140 7.28 -4.37 6.49
N GLY A 141 5.95 -4.24 6.48
CA GLY A 141 5.03 -5.12 7.20
C GLY A 141 5.15 -6.58 6.76
N ILE A 142 5.12 -6.82 5.44
CA ILE A 142 5.29 -8.15 4.84
C ILE A 142 6.65 -8.74 5.19
N HIS A 143 7.73 -7.98 5.13
CA HIS A 143 9.07 -8.45 5.51
C HIS A 143 9.11 -8.92 6.97
N ASN A 144 8.51 -8.14 7.88
CA ASN A 144 8.44 -8.49 9.28
C ASN A 144 7.63 -9.77 9.52
N ASP A 145 6.51 -9.94 8.82
CA ASP A 145 5.68 -11.13 8.95
C ASP A 145 6.32 -12.37 8.34
N ILE A 146 7.02 -12.26 7.21
CA ILE A 146 7.85 -13.33 6.64
C ILE A 146 8.94 -13.74 7.64
N ASN A 147 9.63 -12.77 8.25
CA ASN A 147 10.66 -13.06 9.24
C ASN A 147 10.10 -13.79 10.48
N LYS A 148 8.92 -13.38 10.97
CA LYS A 148 8.23 -14.08 12.06
C LYS A 148 7.80 -15.49 11.63
N PHE A 149 7.29 -15.64 10.42
CA PHE A 149 6.86 -16.92 9.87
C PHE A 149 8.04 -17.88 9.74
N ASN A 150 9.17 -17.43 9.18
CA ASN A 150 10.39 -18.23 9.07
C ASN A 150 10.89 -18.72 10.43
N LYS A 151 10.93 -17.86 11.45
CA LYS A 151 11.29 -18.26 12.83
C LYS A 151 10.32 -19.30 13.41
N LYS A 152 9.03 -19.16 13.16
CA LYS A 152 8.02 -20.16 13.58
C LYS A 152 8.19 -21.48 12.84
N MET A 153 8.48 -21.44 11.54
CA MET A 153 8.76 -22.63 10.74
C MET A 153 10.01 -23.37 11.22
N GLU A 154 11.10 -22.65 11.49
CA GLU A 154 12.33 -23.24 12.03
C GLU A 154 12.07 -23.93 13.37
N SER A 155 11.35 -23.28 14.28
CA SER A 155 10.94 -23.86 15.56
C SER A 155 10.05 -25.10 15.40
N ALA A 156 9.10 -25.06 14.45
CA ALA A 156 8.25 -26.20 14.14
C ALA A 156 9.04 -27.38 13.53
N GLN A 157 10.02 -27.10 12.68
CA GLN A 157 10.91 -28.11 12.09
C GLN A 157 11.75 -28.80 13.17
N ILE A 158 12.32 -28.04 14.12
CA ILE A 158 13.07 -28.60 15.26
C ILE A 158 12.15 -29.50 16.10
N SER A 159 10.92 -29.06 16.35
CA SER A 159 9.92 -29.86 17.07
C SER A 159 9.57 -31.15 16.33
N TYR A 160 9.42 -31.10 15.00
CA TYR A 160 9.13 -32.26 14.17
C TYR A 160 10.28 -33.29 14.16
N ILE A 161 11.52 -32.84 14.01
CA ILE A 161 12.72 -33.71 14.11
C ILE A 161 12.76 -34.38 15.48
N SER A 162 12.48 -33.63 16.54
CA SER A 162 12.45 -34.17 17.91
C SER A 162 11.37 -35.24 18.08
N ILE A 163 10.15 -35.00 17.56
CA ILE A 163 9.06 -35.99 17.58
C ILE A 163 9.45 -37.25 16.81
N LEU A 164 10.03 -37.12 15.61
CA LEU A 164 10.51 -38.25 14.81
C LEU A 164 11.58 -39.06 15.53
N GLY A 165 12.53 -38.40 16.18
CA GLY A 165 13.58 -39.05 16.96
C GLY A 165 13.02 -39.88 18.12
N ILE A 166 12.01 -39.34 18.82
CA ILE A 166 11.37 -40.08 19.91
C ILE A 166 10.52 -41.22 19.38
N PHE A 167 9.76 -41.02 18.30
CA PHE A 167 8.99 -42.08 17.66
C PHE A 167 9.90 -43.24 17.23
N SER A 168 11.04 -42.93 16.60
CA SER A 168 12.03 -43.94 16.21
C SER A 168 12.57 -44.71 17.41
N SER A 169 12.90 -44.01 18.50
CA SER A 169 13.37 -44.64 19.75
C SER A 169 12.34 -45.57 20.38
N ILE A 170 11.06 -45.15 20.39
CA ILE A 170 9.94 -45.97 20.87
C ILE A 170 9.78 -47.22 19.99
N THR A 171 9.80 -47.06 18.67
CA THR A 171 9.69 -48.18 17.71
C THR A 171 10.82 -49.19 17.88
N PHE A 172 12.08 -48.73 18.02
CA PHE A 172 13.22 -49.61 18.28
C PHE A 172 13.12 -50.31 19.64
N GLY A 173 12.75 -49.59 20.70
CA GLY A 173 12.56 -50.18 22.03
C GLY A 173 11.44 -51.22 22.06
N LEU A 174 10.32 -50.96 21.38
CA LEU A 174 9.18 -51.85 21.30
C LEU A 174 9.51 -53.11 20.47
N PHE A 175 10.03 -52.97 19.25
CA PHE A 175 10.36 -54.14 18.43
C PHE A 175 11.55 -54.93 18.98
N GLY A 176 12.56 -54.26 19.53
CA GLY A 176 13.67 -54.91 20.23
C GLY A 176 13.19 -55.68 21.46
N GLY A 177 12.34 -55.05 22.27
CA GLY A 177 11.76 -55.64 23.46
C GLY A 177 10.84 -56.84 23.17
N LEU A 178 9.97 -56.73 22.15
CA LEU A 178 9.10 -57.82 21.71
C LEU A 178 9.90 -59.01 21.15
N ASN A 179 11.00 -58.75 20.44
CA ASN A 179 11.89 -59.82 19.95
C ASN A 179 12.55 -60.58 21.11
N ILE A 180 13.07 -59.87 22.12
CA ILE A 180 13.63 -60.49 23.32
C ILE A 180 12.56 -61.30 24.06
N LEU A 181 11.36 -60.75 24.24
CA LEU A 181 10.25 -61.43 24.90
C LEU A 181 9.82 -62.70 24.14
N SER A 182 9.78 -62.65 22.80
CA SER A 182 9.49 -63.81 21.96
C SER A 182 10.53 -64.92 22.13
N GLN A 183 11.82 -64.57 22.17
CA GLN A 183 12.90 -65.53 22.43
C GLN A 183 12.79 -66.15 23.82
N ILE A 184 12.45 -65.35 24.84
CA ILE A 184 12.22 -65.84 26.21
C ILE A 184 11.07 -66.86 26.23
N PHE A 185 9.91 -66.53 25.65
CA PHE A 185 8.77 -67.45 25.60
C PHE A 185 9.08 -68.75 24.86
N SER A 186 9.83 -68.69 23.76
CA SER A 186 10.24 -69.90 23.02
C SER A 186 11.13 -70.85 23.84
N ARG A 187 11.88 -70.31 24.82
CA ARG A 187 12.69 -71.12 25.74
C ARG A 187 11.84 -71.70 26.86
N VAL A 188 10.87 -70.94 27.38
CA VAL A 188 9.91 -71.41 28.40
C VAL A 188 9.11 -72.63 27.94
N THR A 189 8.66 -72.66 26.69
CA THR A 189 7.83 -73.76 26.16
C THR A 189 8.54 -75.11 26.06
N ASN A 190 9.87 -75.14 26.18
CA ASN A 190 10.70 -76.35 26.02
C ASN A 190 11.31 -76.85 27.34
N LEU A 191 10.97 -76.24 28.49
CA LEU A 191 11.53 -76.60 29.78
C LEU A 191 10.64 -77.60 30.53
N LYS A 192 11.25 -78.71 30.97
CA LYS A 192 10.65 -79.67 31.92
C LYS A 192 11.05 -79.39 33.37
N ASP A 193 12.00 -78.47 33.58
CA ASP A 193 12.57 -78.15 34.88
C ASP A 193 11.86 -76.93 35.51
N HIS A 194 11.40 -77.10 36.74
CA HIS A 194 10.58 -76.12 37.45
C HIS A 194 11.38 -74.88 37.86
N ASP A 195 12.64 -75.04 38.24
CA ASP A 195 13.49 -73.93 38.71
C ASP A 195 13.89 -73.02 37.55
N ALA A 196 14.20 -73.63 36.40
CA ALA A 196 14.49 -72.91 35.16
C ALA A 196 13.27 -72.10 34.65
N PHE A 197 12.06 -72.64 34.82
CA PHE A 197 10.82 -71.93 34.46
C PHE A 197 10.61 -70.68 35.33
N LEU A 198 10.78 -70.81 36.65
CA LEU A 198 10.61 -69.71 37.60
C LEU A 198 11.65 -68.60 37.37
N GLY A 199 12.92 -68.96 37.17
CA GLY A 199 13.99 -67.99 36.88
C GLY A 199 13.75 -67.19 35.59
N ILE A 200 13.24 -67.84 34.54
CA ILE A 200 12.93 -67.16 33.27
C ILE A 200 11.73 -66.21 33.41
N MET A 201 10.73 -66.54 34.22
CA MET A 201 9.59 -65.64 34.48
C MET A 201 10.02 -64.37 35.22
N VAL A 202 10.97 -64.47 36.15
CA VAL A 202 11.55 -63.29 36.84
C VAL A 202 12.30 -62.39 35.86
N ILE A 203 13.14 -62.98 34.98
CA ILE A 203 13.88 -62.23 33.95
C ILE A 203 12.91 -61.59 32.93
N GLY A 204 11.88 -62.33 32.48
CA GLY A 204 10.85 -61.82 31.58
C GLY A 204 10.07 -60.65 32.20
N GLY A 205 9.70 -60.75 33.48
CA GLY A 205 9.08 -59.67 34.24
C GLY A 205 9.96 -58.42 34.31
N PHE A 206 11.26 -58.59 34.54
CA PHE A 206 12.21 -57.48 34.56
C PHE A 206 12.35 -56.81 33.18
N VAL A 207 12.38 -57.58 32.10
CA VAL A 207 12.42 -57.06 30.73
C VAL A 207 11.16 -56.25 30.42
N VAL A 208 9.97 -56.77 30.73
CA VAL A 208 8.69 -56.06 30.54
C VAL A 208 8.65 -54.78 31.39
N PHE A 209 9.11 -54.82 32.64
CA PHE A 209 9.23 -53.65 33.50
C PHE A 209 10.16 -52.59 32.92
N ALA A 210 11.34 -52.97 32.44
CA ALA A 210 12.32 -52.07 31.85
C ALA A 210 11.78 -51.39 30.58
N ILE A 211 11.17 -52.15 29.68
CA ILE A 211 10.56 -51.63 28.44
C ILE A 211 9.42 -50.67 28.78
N PHE A 212 8.53 -51.03 29.70
CA PHE A 212 7.40 -50.18 30.09
C PHE A 212 7.86 -48.84 30.69
N ASN A 213 8.88 -48.84 31.56
CA ASN A 213 9.42 -47.60 32.13
C ASN A 213 10.16 -46.75 31.09
N LEU A 214 10.91 -47.38 30.18
CA LEU A 214 11.57 -46.68 29.08
C LEU A 214 10.53 -46.00 28.16
N LEU A 215 9.46 -46.71 27.79
CA LEU A 215 8.36 -46.15 26.98
C LEU A 215 7.69 -44.96 27.66
N ASN A 216 7.37 -45.07 28.95
CA ASN A 216 6.76 -43.97 29.70
C ASN A 216 7.69 -42.76 29.88
N LEU A 217 9.00 -42.99 30.06
CA LEU A 217 10.00 -41.91 30.09
C LEU A 217 10.05 -41.15 28.76
N LEU A 218 10.06 -41.88 27.64
CA LEU A 218 10.06 -41.30 26.31
C LEU A 218 8.76 -40.52 26.01
N LEU A 219 7.60 -41.09 26.32
CA LEU A 219 6.31 -40.41 26.18
C LEU A 219 6.25 -39.13 27.04
N TYR A 220 6.73 -39.19 28.28
CA TYR A 220 6.81 -38.01 29.15
C TYR A 220 7.70 -36.91 28.56
N SER A 221 8.85 -37.28 27.97
CA SER A 221 9.70 -36.34 27.24
C SER A 221 8.99 -35.70 26.03
N ILE A 222 8.18 -36.46 25.26
CA ILE A 222 7.36 -35.89 24.17
C ILE A 222 6.37 -34.88 24.74
N GLY A 223 5.62 -35.24 25.77
CA GLY A 223 4.64 -34.35 26.40
C GLY A 223 5.25 -33.03 26.83
N ARG A 224 6.49 -33.07 27.35
CA ARG A 224 7.24 -31.88 27.75
C ARG A 224 7.73 -31.04 26.56
N ILE A 225 8.15 -31.66 25.46
CA ILE A 225 8.60 -30.94 24.24
C ILE A 225 7.42 -30.31 23.50
N VAL A 226 6.27 -30.96 23.48
CA VAL A 226 5.04 -30.49 22.82
C VAL A 226 4.24 -29.53 23.72
N ASP A 227 4.76 -29.20 24.90
CA ASP A 227 4.10 -28.37 25.93
C ASP A 227 2.67 -28.86 26.26
N LYS A 228 2.51 -30.18 26.25
CA LYS A 228 1.27 -30.87 26.59
C LYS A 228 1.52 -31.87 27.71
N ASP A 229 1.08 -31.51 28.90
CA ASP A 229 1.17 -32.37 30.09
C ASP A 229 0.39 -33.69 29.91
N LEU A 230 1.10 -34.83 29.95
CA LEU A 230 0.52 -36.18 29.91
C LEU A 230 -0.05 -36.62 31.28
N VAL A 231 -0.88 -35.77 31.89
CA VAL A 231 -1.45 -35.98 33.22
C VAL A 231 -2.89 -36.49 33.10
N SER A 232 -3.22 -37.64 33.70
CA SER A 232 -4.56 -38.28 33.62
C SER A 232 -5.67 -37.48 34.28
N ARG A 233 -5.33 -36.66 35.28
CA ARG A 233 -6.29 -35.79 35.96
C ARG A 233 -5.68 -34.43 36.15
N LYS A 234 -6.36 -33.39 35.66
CA LYS A 234 -6.26 -32.08 36.30
C LYS A 234 -6.61 -32.32 37.77
N CYS A 235 -5.72 -31.93 38.68
CA CYS A 235 -6.06 -31.80 40.10
C CYS A 235 -7.13 -30.70 40.19
N ASP A 236 -8.36 -31.05 39.90
CA ASP A 236 -9.46 -30.11 39.87
C ASP A 236 -10.36 -30.39 41.09
N LYS A 237 -10.60 -29.31 41.84
CA LYS A 237 -11.56 -29.12 42.95
C LYS A 237 -11.20 -29.42 44.41
N PHE A 238 -10.08 -30.06 44.78
CA PHE A 238 -9.75 -30.24 46.23
C PHE A 238 -8.32 -29.86 46.65
N CYS A 239 -7.55 -29.17 45.81
CA CYS A 239 -6.22 -28.69 46.18
C CYS A 239 -6.17 -27.15 46.14
N THR A 240 -6.68 -26.52 47.20
CA THR A 240 -6.39 -25.10 47.48
C THR A 240 -4.94 -24.97 47.95
N LYS A 241 -4.25 -23.97 47.40
CA LYS A 241 -2.79 -23.74 47.44
C LYS A 241 -2.13 -23.67 48.82
N GLU A 242 -2.87 -23.68 49.92
CA GLU A 242 -2.33 -23.40 51.26
C GLU A 242 -2.14 -24.62 52.18
N LYS A 243 -2.69 -25.79 51.85
CA LYS A 243 -2.36 -27.06 52.54
C LYS A 243 -2.31 -28.21 51.55
N CYS A 244 -1.24 -28.26 50.76
CA CYS A 244 -0.95 -29.42 49.93
C CYS A 244 -0.08 -30.41 50.72
N ASP A 245 -0.61 -30.93 51.82
CA ASP A 245 0.01 -32.03 52.59
C ASP A 245 -0.29 -33.38 51.91
N CYS A 246 -0.09 -33.42 50.59
CA CYS A 246 -0.09 -34.67 49.87
C CYS A 246 1.27 -35.28 50.09
N THR A 247 1.35 -36.24 51.01
CA THR A 247 2.49 -37.14 51.13
C THR A 247 2.92 -37.62 49.73
N TRP A 248 4.23 -37.66 49.48
CA TRP A 248 4.82 -37.86 48.15
C TRP A 248 4.21 -39.04 47.36
N TYR A 249 3.81 -40.10 48.06
CA TYR A 249 3.11 -41.25 47.49
C TYR A 249 1.71 -40.88 46.93
N LYS A 250 0.85 -40.16 47.66
CA LYS A 250 -0.48 -39.76 47.16
C LYS A 250 -0.39 -38.89 45.91
N LYS A 251 0.59 -37.99 45.85
CA LYS A 251 0.86 -37.14 44.68
C LYS A 251 1.26 -37.96 43.46
N MET A 252 2.10 -38.98 43.66
CA MET A 252 2.53 -39.90 42.60
C MET A 252 1.36 -40.74 42.08
N PHE A 253 0.54 -41.31 42.97
CA PHE A 253 -0.62 -42.15 42.63
C PHE A 253 -1.76 -41.40 41.96
N VAL A 254 -1.98 -40.11 42.27
CA VAL A 254 -3.08 -39.30 41.68
C VAL A 254 -2.66 -38.64 40.37
N LYS A 255 -1.41 -38.18 40.25
CA LYS A 255 -0.93 -37.50 39.04
C LYS A 255 -0.48 -38.46 37.95
N TYR A 256 0.12 -39.61 38.33
CA TYR A 256 0.69 -40.60 37.41
C TYR A 256 0.05 -41.99 37.58
N THR A 257 -1.25 -42.03 37.89
CA THR A 257 -2.02 -43.28 38.15
C THR A 257 -1.75 -44.39 37.12
N HIS A 258 -1.77 -44.02 35.86
CA HIS A 258 -1.57 -44.82 34.65
C HIS A 258 -0.14 -45.36 34.47
N ILE A 259 0.85 -44.80 35.16
CA ILE A 259 2.24 -45.32 35.21
C ILE A 259 2.45 -46.14 36.49
N VAL A 260 1.93 -45.66 37.62
CA VAL A 260 2.17 -46.24 38.95
C VAL A 260 1.47 -47.59 39.12
N ILE A 261 0.19 -47.71 38.71
CA ILE A 261 -0.58 -48.95 38.88
C ILE A 261 0.06 -50.13 38.12
N PRO A 262 0.39 -50.01 36.82
CA PRO A 262 1.02 -51.12 36.09
C PRO A 262 2.39 -51.50 36.65
N ASN A 263 3.22 -50.52 37.04
CA ASN A 263 4.53 -50.79 37.63
C ASN A 263 4.44 -51.58 38.94
N ILE A 264 3.51 -51.22 39.83
CA ILE A 264 3.29 -51.95 41.07
C ILE A 264 2.80 -53.38 40.78
N SER A 265 1.89 -53.54 39.81
CA SER A 265 1.41 -54.87 39.41
C SER A 265 2.54 -55.77 38.90
N ILE A 266 3.47 -55.23 38.10
CA ILE A 266 4.62 -55.99 37.59
C ILE A 266 5.61 -56.33 38.70
N ILE A 267 5.86 -55.41 39.64
CA ILE A 267 6.74 -55.66 40.80
C ILE A 267 6.17 -56.76 41.70
N ILE A 268 4.85 -56.73 41.98
CA ILE A 268 4.19 -57.78 42.76
C ILE A 268 4.32 -59.14 42.06
N PHE A 269 4.09 -59.18 40.74
CA PHE A 269 4.28 -60.39 39.95
C PHE A 269 5.70 -60.93 40.09
N MET A 270 6.73 -60.09 39.87
CA MET A 270 8.12 -60.52 40.03
C MET A 270 8.44 -61.03 41.44
N ALA A 271 7.92 -60.38 42.49
CA ALA A 271 8.13 -60.78 43.87
C ALA A 271 7.52 -62.16 44.18
N ILE A 272 6.32 -62.45 43.67
CA ILE A 272 5.67 -63.76 43.85
C ILE A 272 6.52 -64.87 43.23
N PHE A 273 6.98 -64.68 41.99
CA PHE A 273 7.81 -65.68 41.30
C PHE A 273 9.21 -65.81 41.91
N LEU A 274 9.79 -64.72 42.41
CA LEU A 274 11.06 -64.75 43.14
C LEU A 274 10.94 -65.52 44.46
N ILE A 275 9.88 -65.28 45.23
CA ILE A 275 9.62 -66.01 46.48
C ILE A 275 9.38 -67.48 46.19
N ALA A 276 8.61 -67.80 45.15
CA ALA A 276 8.40 -69.19 44.72
C ALA A 276 9.72 -69.88 44.33
N TYR A 277 10.62 -69.18 43.65
CA TYR A 277 11.97 -69.65 43.28
C TYR A 277 12.93 -69.82 44.48
N LEU A 278 12.69 -69.09 45.58
CA LEU A 278 13.53 -69.20 46.79
C LEU A 278 13.00 -70.24 47.79
N LEU A 279 11.73 -70.64 47.67
CA LEU A 279 11.06 -71.59 48.56
C LEU A 279 11.06 -73.03 48.03
N TYR A 280 11.15 -73.19 46.71
CA TYR A 280 11.32 -74.47 46.01
C TYR A 280 12.70 -74.52 45.37
#